data_AF-A0A7V3CYT2-F1
#
_entry.id   AF-A0A7V3CYT2-F1
#
_cell.length_a   1.000
_cell.length_b   1.000
_cell.length_c   1.000
_cell.angle_alpha   90.00
_cell.angle_beta   90.00
_cell.angle_gamma   90.00
#
_symmetry.space_group_name_H-M   'P 1'
#
loop_
_entity.id
_entity.type
_entity.pdbx_description
1 polymer ?
#
loop_
_entity_poly.entity_id
_entity_poly.type
_entity_poly.pdbx_seq_one_letter_code
_entity_poly.pdbx_strand_id
1 'polypeptide(L)'
;MKYKVLLVFSLLVTFSFSQITNTRKWRKTESDSMQYALIMYDEKEYLAALPIYEKLYYAHPEEIFLKFVYGRCCLYRSDKHEEALKLIGEVYAKNKKAENIEFDLARAYHLNYKFDEAITMANQYIANKRAVAEDKEASQQVIRYSINGKILYANPTNAKITHAGNILNSENEEYVPVVSADESIMIFTYVGKESTGGRQNKLMQPFEYGDYYEDVFQSKKVNGEWTKPTPITNINTNTHDAAIAISPDGQKL
;
A
#
# COMPACT_ATOMS: atom_id res chain seq x y z
N MET A 1 25.87 30.38 41.00
CA MET A 1 25.47 29.17 40.26
C MET A 1 24.58 29.58 39.11
N LYS A 2 25.03 29.29 37.88
CA LYS A 2 24.43 29.66 36.62
C LYS A 2 23.72 28.43 36.05
N TYR A 3 22.44 28.50 35.77
CA TYR A 3 21.80 27.65 34.76
C TYR A 3 20.83 28.51 33.96
N LYS A 4 21.35 29.12 32.88
CA LYS A 4 20.54 29.58 31.76
C LYS A 4 20.16 28.33 30.97
N VAL A 5 18.91 27.89 31.09
CA VAL A 5 18.37 26.86 30.20
C VAL A 5 18.20 27.50 28.83
N LEU A 6 19.05 27.08 27.90
CA LEU A 6 18.99 27.46 26.50
C LEU A 6 17.86 26.65 25.85
N LEU A 7 16.66 27.22 25.78
CA LEU A 7 15.53 26.68 25.03
C LEU A 7 15.71 27.07 23.55
N VAL A 8 16.57 26.33 22.85
CA VAL A 8 16.75 26.45 21.39
C VAL A 8 16.74 25.04 20.83
N PHE A 9 15.56 24.49 20.56
CA PHE A 9 15.39 23.38 19.61
C PHE A 9 13.90 23.14 19.32
N SER A 10 13.27 23.99 18.50
CA SER A 10 12.08 23.61 17.70
C SER A 10 11.72 24.72 16.71
N LEU A 11 12.61 24.99 15.75
CA LEU A 11 12.32 25.98 14.68
C LEU A 11 13.19 25.75 13.42
N LEU A 12 13.52 24.50 13.11
CA LEU A 12 14.35 24.16 11.94
C LEU A 12 13.73 23.15 10.96
N VAL A 13 12.51 22.66 11.21
CA VAL A 13 11.83 21.74 10.26
C VAL A 13 10.91 22.49 9.26
N THR A 14 10.57 23.75 9.51
CA THR A 14 9.63 24.49 8.66
C THR A 14 10.24 25.17 7.43
N PHE A 15 11.56 25.23 7.31
CA PHE A 15 12.21 25.98 6.22
C PHE A 15 12.43 25.21 4.91
N SER A 16 12.33 23.87 4.91
CA SER A 16 12.56 23.08 3.70
C SER A 16 11.32 22.93 2.81
N PHE A 17 10.11 23.03 3.37
CA PHE A 17 8.86 22.76 2.63
C PHE A 17 8.41 23.91 1.72
N SER A 18 8.69 25.15 2.08
CA SER A 18 8.30 26.33 1.27
C SER A 18 8.92 26.36 -0.13
N GLN A 19 9.91 25.51 -0.43
CA GLN A 19 10.58 25.47 -1.74
C GLN A 19 10.06 24.38 -2.69
N ILE A 20 9.29 23.40 -2.20
CA ILE A 20 8.90 22.22 -3.01
C ILE A 20 7.47 22.33 -3.57
N THR A 21 6.56 23.01 -2.85
CA THR A 21 5.15 23.20 -3.25
C THR A 21 4.68 24.61 -3.03
N ASN A 22 3.94 25.19 -3.99
CA ASN A 22 3.37 26.52 -3.85
C ASN A 22 1.99 26.48 -3.17
N THR A 23 2.00 26.37 -1.85
CA THR A 23 0.78 26.25 -1.04
C THR A 23 0.11 27.58 -0.69
N ARG A 24 0.62 28.72 -1.21
CA ARG A 24 0.13 30.07 -0.82
C ARG A 24 -1.35 30.30 -1.07
N LYS A 25 -1.95 29.58 -2.03
CA LYS A 25 -3.37 29.69 -2.40
C LYS A 25 -4.22 28.54 -1.84
N TRP A 26 -3.64 27.61 -1.11
CA TRP A 26 -4.36 26.46 -0.60
C TRP A 26 -5.27 26.88 0.56
N ARG A 27 -6.41 26.21 0.67
CA ARG A 27 -7.28 26.38 1.83
C ARG A 27 -6.58 25.85 3.07
N LYS A 28 -6.88 26.42 4.24
CA LYS A 28 -6.31 25.95 5.52
C LYS A 28 -6.52 24.43 5.71
N THR A 29 -7.70 23.93 5.36
CA THR A 29 -8.04 22.49 5.43
C THR A 29 -7.19 21.62 4.50
N GLU A 30 -6.79 22.13 3.34
CA GLU A 30 -5.89 21.41 2.41
C GLU A 30 -4.47 21.36 2.97
N SER A 31 -3.99 22.48 3.54
CA SER A 31 -2.70 22.54 4.21
C SER A 31 -2.63 21.61 5.42
N ASP A 32 -3.69 21.53 6.22
CA ASP A 32 -3.76 20.63 7.37
C ASP A 32 -3.80 19.16 6.90
N SER A 33 -4.59 18.85 5.86
CA SER A 33 -4.62 17.52 5.24
C SER A 33 -3.25 17.11 4.72
N MET A 34 -2.53 18.03 4.08
CA MET A 34 -1.17 17.79 3.57
C MET A 34 -0.20 17.46 4.70
N GLN A 35 -0.30 18.14 5.85
CA GLN A 35 0.54 17.86 7.01
C GLN A 35 0.28 16.46 7.57
N TYR A 36 -0.99 16.05 7.69
CA TYR A 36 -1.32 14.68 8.12
C TYR A 36 -0.79 13.63 7.14
N ALA A 37 -0.98 13.84 5.84
CA ALA A 37 -0.50 12.92 4.81
C ALA A 37 1.02 12.78 4.84
N LEU A 38 1.75 13.88 5.07
CA LEU A 38 3.22 13.86 5.21
C LEU A 38 3.67 13.06 6.42
N ILE A 39 3.00 13.20 7.57
CA ILE A 39 3.32 12.41 8.76
C ILE A 39 3.14 10.92 8.46
N MET A 40 2.00 10.53 7.90
CA MET A 40 1.74 9.13 7.50
C MET A 40 2.78 8.64 6.49
N TYR A 41 3.12 9.46 5.51
CA TYR A 41 4.11 9.13 4.48
C TYR A 41 5.52 8.93 5.05
N ASP A 42 5.95 9.81 5.97
CA ASP A 42 7.25 9.72 6.65
C ASP A 42 7.31 8.50 7.58
N GLU A 43 6.17 8.11 8.17
CA GLU A 43 6.00 6.86 8.91
C GLU A 43 5.86 5.62 8.01
N LYS A 44 5.95 5.78 6.68
CA LYS A 44 5.77 4.74 5.65
C LYS A 44 4.37 4.12 5.59
N GLU A 45 3.37 4.78 6.19
CA GLU A 45 1.94 4.41 6.13
C GLU A 45 1.32 4.87 4.79
N TYR A 46 1.86 4.35 3.68
CA TYR A 46 1.53 4.82 2.33
C TYR A 46 0.05 4.64 1.95
N LEU A 47 -0.57 3.55 2.39
CA LEU A 47 -1.98 3.27 2.13
C LEU A 47 -2.92 4.24 2.88
N ALA A 48 -2.57 4.60 4.12
CA ALA A 48 -3.30 5.60 4.89
C ALA A 48 -3.15 7.02 4.28
N ALA A 49 -1.95 7.36 3.80
CA ALA A 49 -1.69 8.65 3.15
C ALA A 49 -2.36 8.76 1.75
N LEU A 50 -2.51 7.64 1.04
CA LEU A 50 -3.00 7.57 -0.33
C LEU A 50 -4.30 8.36 -0.58
N PRO A 51 -5.42 8.14 0.14
CA PRO A 51 -6.67 8.84 -0.12
C PRO A 51 -6.57 10.36 0.11
N ILE A 52 -5.67 10.80 1.01
CA ILE A 52 -5.45 12.23 1.26
C ILE A 52 -4.67 12.85 0.09
N TYR A 53 -3.59 12.22 -0.36
CA TYR A 53 -2.83 12.70 -1.50
C TYR A 53 -3.62 12.62 -2.82
N GLU A 54 -4.45 11.60 -3.01
CA GLU A 54 -5.37 11.49 -4.14
C GLU A 54 -6.28 12.72 -4.22
N LYS A 55 -6.96 13.05 -3.10
CA LYS A 55 -7.83 14.22 -3.01
C LYS A 55 -7.09 15.53 -3.27
N LEU A 56 -5.90 15.70 -2.69
CA LEU A 56 -5.09 16.90 -2.88
C LEU A 56 -4.60 17.03 -4.33
N TYR A 57 -4.18 15.93 -4.95
CA TYR A 57 -3.76 15.89 -6.35
C TYR A 57 -4.90 16.31 -7.28
N TYR A 58 -6.11 15.79 -7.10
CA TYR A 58 -7.25 16.19 -7.93
C TYR A 58 -7.65 17.66 -7.75
N ALA A 59 -7.40 18.24 -6.59
CA ALA A 59 -7.60 19.68 -6.36
C ALA A 59 -6.49 20.55 -6.98
N HIS A 60 -5.26 20.02 -7.04
CA HIS A 60 -4.06 20.75 -7.47
C HIS A 60 -3.19 19.90 -8.44
N PRO A 61 -3.71 19.51 -9.61
CA PRO A 61 -3.08 18.48 -10.46
C PRO A 61 -1.76 18.90 -11.10
N GLU A 62 -1.46 20.20 -11.14
CA GLU A 62 -0.21 20.75 -11.70
C GLU A 62 0.96 20.72 -10.71
N GLU A 63 0.68 20.51 -9.41
CA GLU A 63 1.71 20.47 -8.37
C GLU A 63 2.52 19.17 -8.47
N ILE A 64 3.74 19.29 -8.97
CA ILE A 64 4.61 18.14 -9.28
C ILE A 64 4.91 17.29 -8.04
N PHE A 65 4.98 17.91 -6.86
CA PHE A 65 5.20 17.19 -5.62
C PHE A 65 4.02 16.27 -5.29
N LEU A 66 2.78 16.71 -5.53
CA LEU A 66 1.60 15.87 -5.32
C LEU A 66 1.61 14.67 -6.26
N LYS A 67 2.00 14.86 -7.53
CA LYS A 67 2.21 13.73 -8.45
C LYS A 67 3.24 12.74 -7.91
N PHE A 68 4.31 13.25 -7.30
CA PHE A 68 5.38 12.43 -6.75
C PHE A 68 4.92 11.60 -5.55
N VAL A 69 4.39 12.23 -4.51
CA VAL A 69 3.96 11.51 -3.29
C VAL A 69 2.74 10.63 -3.55
N TYR A 70 1.78 11.09 -4.35
CA TYR A 70 0.62 10.29 -4.73
C TYR A 70 1.03 9.09 -5.58
N GLY A 71 1.89 9.29 -6.60
CA GLY A 71 2.41 8.22 -7.43
C GLY A 71 3.16 7.15 -6.62
N ARG A 72 3.95 7.56 -5.62
CA ARG A 72 4.63 6.62 -4.71
C ARG A 72 3.66 5.86 -3.81
N CYS A 73 2.61 6.50 -3.29
CA CYS A 73 1.54 5.81 -2.58
C CYS A 73 0.83 4.78 -3.47
N CYS A 74 0.58 5.12 -4.74
CA CYS A 74 -0.04 4.21 -5.71
C CYS A 74 0.78 2.94 -6.01
N LEU A 75 2.09 2.91 -5.71
CA LEU A 75 2.90 1.68 -5.82
C LEU A 75 2.49 0.58 -4.83
N TYR A 76 1.67 0.90 -3.83
CA TYR A 76 1.26 -0.02 -2.77
C TYR A 76 -0.18 -0.52 -2.93
N ARG A 77 -0.93 -0.04 -3.94
CA ARG A 77 -2.31 -0.45 -4.20
C ARG A 77 -2.46 -1.00 -5.61
N SER A 78 -2.87 -2.26 -5.73
CA SER A 78 -2.85 -3.03 -6.98
C SER A 78 -3.71 -2.43 -8.10
N ASP A 79 -4.87 -1.88 -7.74
CA ASP A 79 -5.78 -1.15 -8.64
C ASP A 79 -5.20 0.19 -9.14
N LYS A 80 -4.11 0.66 -8.54
CA LYS A 80 -3.48 1.97 -8.82
C LYS A 80 -2.12 1.87 -9.51
N HIS A 81 -1.65 0.67 -9.84
CA HIS A 81 -0.32 0.51 -10.46
C HIS A 81 -0.16 1.29 -11.78
N GLU A 82 -1.19 1.38 -12.62
CA GLU A 82 -1.14 2.16 -13.86
C GLU A 82 -0.99 3.66 -13.57
N GLU A 83 -1.72 4.16 -12.57
CA GLU A 83 -1.64 5.55 -12.11
C GLU A 83 -0.27 5.86 -11.51
N ALA A 84 0.31 4.92 -10.74
CA ALA A 84 1.69 5.03 -10.24
C ALA A 84 2.67 5.22 -11.39
N LEU A 85 2.60 4.37 -12.43
CA LEU A 85 3.48 4.46 -13.59
C LEU A 85 3.35 5.79 -14.32
N LYS A 86 2.12 6.25 -14.55
CA LYS A 86 1.87 7.54 -15.20
C LYS A 86 2.49 8.68 -14.40
N LEU A 87 2.15 8.82 -13.12
CA LEU A 87 2.55 9.96 -12.30
C LEU A 87 4.06 9.99 -12.03
N ILE A 88 4.65 8.83 -11.71
CA ILE A 88 6.10 8.71 -11.48
C ILE A 88 6.85 8.99 -12.79
N GLY A 89 6.33 8.52 -13.93
CA GLY A 89 6.88 8.82 -15.26
C GLY A 89 6.89 10.32 -15.58
N GLU A 90 5.80 11.04 -15.28
CA GLU A 90 5.73 12.50 -15.44
C GLU A 90 6.74 13.23 -14.54
N VAL A 91 6.91 12.79 -13.29
CA VAL A 91 7.90 13.35 -12.37
C VAL A 91 9.32 13.10 -12.87
N TYR A 92 9.62 11.89 -13.34
CA TYR A 92 10.92 11.55 -13.91
C TYR A 92 11.25 12.40 -15.14
N ALA A 93 10.29 12.60 -16.05
CA ALA A 93 10.47 13.42 -17.24
C ALA A 93 10.81 14.88 -16.90
N LYS A 94 10.20 15.44 -15.84
CA LYS A 94 10.42 16.82 -15.39
C LYS A 94 11.66 16.99 -14.51
N ASN A 95 11.95 16.02 -13.65
CA ASN A 95 13.07 16.06 -12.71
C ASN A 95 13.69 14.67 -12.50
N LYS A 96 14.66 14.32 -13.36
CA LYS A 96 15.45 13.08 -13.25
C LYS A 96 16.31 12.99 -11.98
N LYS A 97 16.42 14.08 -11.20
CA LYS A 97 17.17 14.13 -9.94
C LYS A 97 16.26 14.11 -8.71
N ALA A 98 14.94 13.94 -8.90
CA ALA A 98 14.03 13.69 -7.79
C ALA A 98 14.52 12.48 -6.99
N GLU A 99 14.35 12.53 -5.68
CA GLU A 99 14.82 11.50 -4.77
C GLU A 99 14.27 10.14 -5.18
N ASN A 100 15.16 9.14 -5.31
CA ASN A 100 14.82 7.75 -5.63
C ASN A 100 13.95 7.52 -6.88
N ILE A 101 13.84 8.52 -7.76
CA ILE A 101 12.89 8.47 -8.87
C ILE A 101 13.14 7.34 -9.86
N GLU A 102 14.41 6.96 -10.07
CA GLU A 102 14.78 5.84 -10.94
C GLU A 102 14.34 4.51 -10.33
N PHE A 103 14.46 4.36 -9.00
CA PHE A 103 13.99 3.17 -8.28
C PHE A 103 12.46 3.09 -8.25
N ASP A 104 11.78 4.19 -7.91
CA ASP A 104 10.32 4.24 -7.92
C ASP A 104 9.76 3.93 -9.32
N LEU A 105 10.39 4.45 -10.38
CA LEU A 105 9.98 4.15 -11.76
C LEU A 105 10.27 2.69 -12.15
N ALA A 106 11.37 2.10 -11.68
CA ALA A 106 11.64 0.68 -11.87
C ALA A 106 10.54 -0.20 -11.25
N ARG A 107 10.11 0.12 -10.02
CA ARG A 107 8.97 -0.55 -9.37
C ARG A 107 7.69 -0.38 -10.17
N ALA A 108 7.39 0.85 -10.61
CA ALA A 108 6.19 1.13 -11.38
C ALA A 108 6.15 0.34 -12.70
N TYR A 109 7.28 0.26 -13.43
CA TYR A 109 7.38 -0.55 -14.63
C TYR A 109 7.16 -2.04 -14.35
N HIS A 110 7.78 -2.58 -13.29
CA HIS A 110 7.62 -3.98 -12.90
C HIS A 110 6.15 -4.34 -12.63
N LEU A 111 5.46 -3.51 -11.84
CA LEU A 111 4.06 -3.71 -11.45
C LEU A 111 3.07 -3.58 -12.63
N ASN A 112 3.53 -3.04 -13.76
CA ASN A 112 2.77 -2.91 -15.01
C ASN A 112 3.26 -3.87 -16.11
N TYR A 113 3.98 -4.94 -15.74
CA TYR A 113 4.49 -5.96 -16.67
C TYR A 113 5.47 -5.42 -17.73
N LYS A 114 6.01 -4.21 -17.55
CA LYS A 114 7.02 -3.58 -18.40
C LYS A 114 8.42 -3.96 -17.92
N PHE A 115 8.71 -5.25 -18.01
CA PHE A 115 9.85 -5.85 -17.31
C PHE A 115 11.21 -5.36 -17.81
N ASP A 116 11.36 -5.07 -19.09
CA ASP A 116 12.64 -4.60 -19.65
C ASP A 116 12.95 -3.17 -19.24
N GLU A 117 11.93 -2.31 -19.20
CA GLU A 117 12.02 -0.95 -18.68
C GLU A 117 12.31 -0.96 -17.17
N ALA A 118 11.69 -1.86 -16.42
CA ALA A 118 11.95 -2.04 -14.99
C ALA A 118 13.42 -2.38 -14.73
N ILE A 119 13.98 -3.35 -15.47
CA ILE A 119 15.39 -3.74 -15.37
C ILE A 119 16.30 -2.57 -15.74
N THR A 120 15.96 -1.82 -16.78
CA THR A 120 16.73 -0.66 -17.23
C THR A 120 16.80 0.42 -16.14
N MET A 121 15.66 0.81 -15.57
CA MET A 121 15.60 1.84 -14.53
C MET A 121 16.26 1.40 -13.22
N ALA A 122 16.10 0.14 -12.81
CA ALA A 122 16.77 -0.40 -11.63
C ALA A 122 18.29 -0.38 -11.78
N ASN A 123 18.82 -0.75 -12.95
CA ASN A 123 20.26 -0.65 -13.22
C ASN A 123 20.77 0.79 -13.21
N GLN A 124 19.99 1.75 -13.73
CA GLN A 124 20.33 3.18 -13.64
C GLN A 124 20.44 3.63 -12.19
N TYR A 125 19.47 3.28 -11.34
CA TYR A 125 19.51 3.61 -9.92
C TYR A 125 20.71 2.98 -9.20
N ILE A 126 21.02 1.70 -9.48
CA ILE A 126 22.18 1.01 -8.88
C ILE A 126 23.50 1.72 -9.24
N ALA A 127 23.63 2.18 -10.48
CA ALA A 127 24.80 2.93 -10.97
C ALA A 127 24.88 4.36 -10.41
N ASN A 128 23.78 4.89 -9.86
CA ASN A 128 23.74 6.23 -9.29
C ASN A 128 24.60 6.32 -8.02
N LYS A 129 25.46 7.35 -7.95
CA LYS A 129 26.35 7.60 -6.80
C LYS A 129 25.59 8.10 -5.56
N ARG A 130 24.38 8.63 -5.74
CA ARG A 130 23.52 9.12 -4.66
C ARG A 130 22.53 8.08 -4.14
N ALA A 131 22.44 6.93 -4.81
CA ALA A 131 21.55 5.85 -4.39
C ALA A 131 22.01 5.25 -3.05
N VAL A 132 21.06 5.06 -2.15
CA VAL A 132 21.29 4.49 -0.83
C VAL A 132 21.39 2.96 -0.90
N ALA A 133 22.12 2.35 0.02
CA ALA A 133 22.44 0.92 -0.05
C ALA A 133 21.20 0.02 -0.03
N GLU A 134 20.24 0.33 0.84
CA GLU A 134 18.96 -0.41 0.97
C GLU A 134 18.18 -0.41 -0.34
N ASP A 135 18.01 0.76 -0.97
CA ASP A 135 17.30 0.88 -2.24
C ASP A 135 18.05 0.24 -3.41
N LYS A 136 19.40 0.12 -3.34
CA LYS A 136 20.18 -0.65 -4.32
C LYS A 136 19.88 -2.13 -4.23
N GLU A 137 19.80 -2.67 -3.02
CA GLU A 137 19.42 -4.07 -2.79
C GLU A 137 17.98 -4.32 -3.27
N ALA A 138 17.06 -3.43 -2.93
CA ALA A 138 15.68 -3.48 -3.42
C ALA A 138 15.62 -3.39 -4.95
N SER A 139 16.44 -2.56 -5.59
CA SER A 139 16.54 -2.47 -7.05
C SER A 139 17.04 -3.78 -7.68
N GLN A 140 18.03 -4.45 -7.07
CA GLN A 140 18.46 -5.77 -7.52
C GLN A 140 17.34 -6.81 -7.39
N GLN A 141 16.51 -6.70 -6.34
CA GLN A 141 15.33 -7.54 -6.18
C GLN A 141 14.29 -7.29 -7.28
N VAL A 142 14.04 -6.03 -7.66
CA VAL A 142 13.18 -5.68 -8.81
C VAL A 142 13.70 -6.29 -10.11
N ILE A 143 15.02 -6.31 -10.34
CA ILE A 143 15.63 -6.98 -11.50
C ILE A 143 15.33 -8.48 -11.47
N ARG A 144 15.58 -9.15 -10.34
CA ARG A 144 15.29 -10.60 -10.19
C ARG A 144 13.81 -10.90 -10.45
N TYR A 145 12.90 -10.11 -9.87
CA TYR A 145 11.46 -10.28 -10.07
C TYR A 145 11.05 -10.02 -11.52
N SER A 146 11.63 -9.03 -12.18
CA SER A 146 11.32 -8.73 -13.58
C SER A 146 11.81 -9.83 -14.53
N ILE A 147 12.99 -10.40 -14.29
CA ILE A 147 13.50 -11.55 -15.04
C ILE A 147 12.57 -12.76 -14.88
N ASN A 148 12.19 -13.08 -13.63
CA ASN A 148 11.24 -14.16 -13.35
C ASN A 148 9.88 -13.89 -14.00
N GLY A 149 9.39 -12.66 -13.89
CA GLY A 149 8.14 -12.18 -14.49
C GLY A 149 8.13 -12.39 -16.01
N LYS A 150 9.21 -12.04 -16.72
CA LYS A 150 9.34 -12.31 -18.16
C LYS A 150 9.17 -13.79 -18.49
N ILE A 151 9.85 -14.66 -17.74
CA ILE A 151 9.82 -16.11 -17.98
C ILE A 151 8.41 -16.66 -17.70
N LEU A 152 7.82 -16.34 -16.56
CA LEU A 152 6.53 -16.88 -16.14
C LEU A 152 5.37 -16.33 -16.98
N TYR A 153 5.41 -15.03 -17.34
CA TYR A 153 4.40 -14.42 -18.18
C TYR A 153 4.41 -14.98 -19.61
N ALA A 154 5.59 -15.29 -20.15
CA ALA A 154 5.71 -15.93 -21.46
C ALA A 154 5.35 -17.43 -21.45
N ASN A 155 5.32 -18.07 -20.28
CA ASN A 155 5.08 -19.50 -20.12
C ASN A 155 3.95 -19.78 -19.10
N PRO A 156 2.69 -19.41 -19.42
CA PRO A 156 1.58 -19.64 -18.52
C PRO A 156 1.36 -21.15 -18.29
N THR A 157 0.89 -21.51 -17.10
CA THR A 157 0.50 -22.89 -16.78
C THR A 157 -0.88 -23.21 -17.38
N ASN A 158 -1.24 -24.49 -17.42
CA ASN A 158 -2.59 -24.93 -17.81
C ASN A 158 -3.65 -24.73 -16.70
N ALA A 159 -3.31 -23.99 -15.63
CA ALA A 159 -4.25 -23.72 -14.56
C ALA A 159 -5.45 -22.92 -15.10
N LYS A 160 -6.65 -23.36 -14.74
CA LYS A 160 -7.88 -22.62 -15.05
C LYS A 160 -8.26 -21.79 -13.83
N ILE A 161 -8.25 -20.48 -14.00
CA ILE A 161 -8.73 -19.56 -12.98
C ILE A 161 -10.22 -19.34 -13.24
N THR A 162 -11.05 -19.71 -12.26
CA THR A 162 -12.49 -19.46 -12.28
C THR A 162 -12.83 -18.46 -11.19
N HIS A 163 -13.71 -17.51 -11.50
CA HIS A 163 -14.19 -16.54 -10.51
C HIS A 163 -14.95 -17.27 -9.39
N ALA A 164 -14.64 -16.96 -8.13
CA ALA A 164 -15.30 -17.55 -6.95
C ALA A 164 -16.69 -16.94 -6.64
N GLY A 165 -17.35 -16.35 -7.66
CA GLY A 165 -18.54 -15.50 -7.51
C GLY A 165 -18.22 -14.09 -6.98
N ASN A 166 -19.20 -13.16 -7.04
CA ASN A 166 -19.03 -11.75 -6.66
C ASN A 166 -19.28 -11.48 -5.16
N ILE A 167 -19.23 -12.53 -4.35
CA ILE A 167 -19.51 -12.49 -2.90
C ILE A 167 -18.23 -12.58 -2.06
N LEU A 168 -17.11 -12.90 -2.70
CA LEU A 168 -15.75 -12.95 -2.18
C LEU A 168 -14.91 -11.94 -2.97
N ASN A 169 -13.80 -11.49 -2.40
CA ASN A 169 -12.96 -10.40 -2.90
C ASN A 169 -13.74 -9.08 -2.92
N SER A 170 -14.27 -8.65 -1.77
CA SER A 170 -14.91 -7.33 -1.64
C SER A 170 -13.91 -6.18 -1.85
N GLU A 171 -14.38 -4.93 -1.71
CA GLU A 171 -13.51 -3.76 -1.72
C GLU A 171 -12.58 -3.64 -0.49
N ASN A 172 -12.78 -4.49 0.52
CA ASN A 172 -11.99 -4.54 1.74
C ASN A 172 -10.84 -5.55 1.59
N GLU A 173 -9.93 -5.61 2.56
CA GLU A 173 -8.81 -6.55 2.47
C GLU A 173 -9.28 -7.95 2.88
N GLU A 174 -9.08 -8.91 1.98
CA GLU A 174 -9.42 -10.32 2.17
C GLU A 174 -8.21 -11.18 1.75
N TYR A 175 -7.59 -11.87 2.70
CA TYR A 175 -6.34 -12.59 2.45
C TYR A 175 -6.14 -13.82 3.32
N VAL A 176 -5.07 -14.57 3.02
CA VAL A 176 -4.74 -15.86 3.65
C VAL A 176 -5.95 -16.82 3.67
N PRO A 177 -6.53 -17.14 2.50
CA PRO A 177 -7.60 -18.12 2.44
C PRO A 177 -7.04 -19.51 2.76
N VAL A 178 -7.71 -20.21 3.68
CA VAL A 178 -7.52 -21.63 3.98
C VAL A 178 -8.81 -22.37 3.67
N VAL A 179 -8.69 -23.54 3.03
CA VAL A 179 -9.82 -24.31 2.52
C VAL A 179 -9.77 -25.71 3.14
N SER A 180 -10.92 -26.23 3.57
CA SER A 180 -11.04 -27.60 4.07
C SER A 180 -10.70 -28.62 2.97
N ALA A 181 -10.31 -29.84 3.36
CA ALA A 181 -9.85 -30.84 2.40
C ALA A 181 -10.94 -31.28 1.39
N ASP A 182 -12.21 -31.17 1.78
CA ASP A 182 -13.38 -31.44 0.94
C ASP A 182 -13.90 -30.20 0.19
N GLU A 183 -13.19 -29.08 0.29
CA GLU A 183 -13.56 -27.77 -0.27
C GLU A 183 -14.93 -27.24 0.16
N SER A 184 -15.50 -27.76 1.26
CA SER A 184 -16.82 -27.33 1.74
C SER A 184 -16.78 -26.03 2.53
N ILE A 185 -15.62 -25.66 3.08
CA ILE A 185 -15.42 -24.48 3.92
C ILE A 185 -14.17 -23.72 3.45
N MET A 186 -14.30 -22.40 3.37
CA MET A 186 -13.20 -21.47 3.23
C MET A 186 -13.21 -20.53 4.43
N ILE A 187 -12.03 -20.33 5.03
CA ILE A 187 -11.81 -19.35 6.08
C ILE A 187 -10.72 -18.40 5.60
N PHE A 188 -10.84 -17.12 5.89
CA PHE A 188 -9.88 -16.11 5.46
C PHE A 188 -9.83 -14.96 6.47
N THR A 189 -8.77 -14.18 6.41
CA THR A 189 -8.63 -12.94 7.16
C THR A 189 -9.33 -11.81 6.42
N TYR A 190 -10.14 -11.03 7.14
CA TYR A 190 -10.85 -9.86 6.66
C TYR A 190 -10.41 -8.62 7.44
N VAL A 191 -10.12 -7.53 6.74
CA VAL A 191 -9.86 -6.22 7.33
C VAL A 191 -10.74 -5.18 6.65
N GLY A 192 -11.76 -4.69 7.37
CA GLY A 192 -12.67 -3.71 6.80
C GLY A 192 -13.81 -3.30 7.72
N LYS A 193 -14.82 -2.64 7.14
CA LYS A 193 -15.97 -2.06 7.89
C LYS A 193 -16.78 -3.03 8.75
N GLU A 194 -16.65 -4.33 8.50
CA GLU A 194 -17.34 -5.40 9.22
C GLU A 194 -16.44 -6.06 10.29
N SER A 195 -15.18 -5.62 10.42
CA SER A 195 -14.28 -6.06 11.48
C SER A 195 -14.77 -5.63 12.85
N THR A 196 -14.53 -6.49 13.84
CA THR A 196 -14.80 -6.24 15.25
C THR A 196 -14.00 -5.03 15.74
N GLY A 197 -14.56 -4.24 16.67
CA GLY A 197 -13.91 -3.03 17.21
C GLY A 197 -14.01 -1.75 16.35
N GLY A 198 -14.28 -1.87 15.05
CA GLY A 198 -14.33 -0.73 14.12
C GLY A 198 -12.95 -0.11 13.87
N ARG A 199 -12.90 1.16 13.46
CA ARG A 199 -11.62 1.86 13.25
C ARG A 199 -10.96 2.20 14.58
N GLN A 200 -9.71 1.79 14.77
CA GLN A 200 -8.96 1.94 16.02
C GLN A 200 -7.60 2.60 15.80
N ASN A 201 -7.13 3.34 16.80
CA ASN A 201 -5.73 3.80 16.84
C ASN A 201 -4.80 2.70 17.38
N LYS A 202 -3.49 2.96 17.42
CA LYS A 202 -2.46 2.05 17.96
C LYS A 202 -2.68 1.65 19.44
N LEU A 203 -3.60 2.31 20.16
CA LEU A 203 -4.00 2.00 21.54
C LEU A 203 -5.35 1.26 21.62
N MET A 204 -5.86 0.75 20.50
CA MET A 204 -7.15 0.03 20.39
C MET A 204 -8.38 0.88 20.74
N GLN A 205 -8.26 2.21 20.65
CA GLN A 205 -9.37 3.13 20.93
C GLN A 205 -10.03 3.56 19.62
N PRO A 206 -11.37 3.76 19.60
CA PRO A 206 -12.07 4.24 18.42
C PRO A 206 -11.44 5.52 17.86
N PHE A 207 -11.09 5.51 16.57
CA PHE A 207 -10.48 6.65 15.90
C PHE A 207 -10.90 6.71 14.44
N GLU A 208 -11.45 7.85 14.00
CA GLU A 208 -12.01 8.00 12.65
C GLU A 208 -10.97 7.76 11.53
N TYR A 209 -9.71 8.12 11.76
CA TYR A 209 -8.59 7.88 10.85
C TYR A 209 -7.75 6.66 11.23
N GLY A 210 -8.27 5.84 12.15
CA GLY A 210 -7.64 4.59 12.55
C GLY A 210 -7.84 3.47 11.53
N ASP A 211 -7.17 2.36 11.77
CA ASP A 211 -7.23 1.18 10.93
C ASP A 211 -8.30 0.21 11.44
N TYR A 212 -8.82 -0.63 10.55
CA TYR A 212 -9.55 -1.82 10.96
C TYR A 212 -8.54 -2.88 11.35
N TYR A 213 -8.86 -3.68 12.35
CA TYR A 213 -8.05 -4.84 12.72
C TYR A 213 -8.59 -6.12 12.06
N GLU A 214 -7.72 -7.13 12.04
CA GLU A 214 -7.98 -8.40 11.39
C GLU A 214 -9.08 -9.17 12.11
N ASP A 215 -10.03 -9.69 11.35
CA ASP A 215 -11.06 -10.61 11.80
C ASP A 215 -11.03 -11.88 10.95
N VAL A 216 -11.45 -13.01 11.53
CA VAL A 216 -11.61 -14.26 10.81
C VAL A 216 -13.03 -14.38 10.26
N PHE A 217 -13.12 -14.56 8.94
CA PHE A 217 -14.39 -14.72 8.20
C PHE A 217 -14.46 -16.10 7.56
N GLN A 218 -15.68 -16.62 7.41
CA GLN A 218 -15.95 -17.92 6.82
C GLN A 218 -16.96 -17.83 5.67
N SER A 219 -16.70 -18.58 4.59
CA SER A 219 -17.68 -18.93 3.56
C SER A 219 -17.82 -20.45 3.45
N LYS A 220 -19.01 -20.92 3.08
CA LYS A 220 -19.29 -22.35 2.85
C LYS A 220 -19.62 -22.58 1.39
N LYS A 221 -19.30 -23.77 0.87
CA LYS A 221 -19.65 -24.17 -0.49
C LYS A 221 -20.94 -24.99 -0.46
N VAL A 222 -22.00 -24.45 -1.04
CA VAL A 222 -23.33 -25.09 -1.11
C VAL A 222 -23.72 -25.21 -2.58
N ASN A 223 -24.02 -26.43 -3.03
CA ASN A 223 -24.35 -26.72 -4.44
C ASN A 223 -23.28 -26.23 -5.45
N GLY A 224 -22.01 -26.24 -5.04
CA GLY A 224 -20.89 -25.82 -5.88
C GLY A 224 -20.59 -24.31 -5.85
N GLU A 225 -21.42 -23.51 -5.19
CA GLU A 225 -21.24 -22.07 -5.05
C GLU A 225 -20.84 -21.69 -3.63
N TRP A 226 -19.94 -20.71 -3.50
CA TRP A 226 -19.63 -20.13 -2.20
C TRP A 226 -20.84 -19.36 -1.66
N THR A 227 -20.97 -19.26 -0.34
CA THR A 227 -21.99 -18.44 0.33
C THR A 227 -21.41 -17.08 0.72
N LYS A 228 -22.29 -16.11 0.99
CA LYS A 228 -21.85 -14.81 1.53
C LYS A 228 -21.00 -15.06 2.79
N PRO A 229 -19.80 -14.47 2.90
CA PRO A 229 -18.98 -14.61 4.09
C PRO A 229 -19.65 -14.07 5.35
N THR A 230 -19.34 -14.69 6.48
CA THR A 230 -19.79 -14.25 7.81
C THR A 230 -18.64 -14.31 8.82
N PRO A 231 -18.57 -13.38 9.78
CA PRO A 231 -17.54 -13.41 10.82
C PRO A 231 -17.68 -14.64 11.73
N ILE A 232 -16.55 -15.18 12.18
CA ILE A 232 -16.50 -16.22 13.22
C ILE A 232 -16.48 -15.54 14.59
N THR A 233 -17.66 -15.11 15.06
CA THR A 233 -17.80 -14.20 16.21
C THR A 233 -17.31 -14.74 17.55
N ASN A 234 -17.09 -16.05 17.69
CA ASN A 234 -16.60 -16.65 18.93
C ASN A 234 -15.07 -16.63 19.08
N ILE A 235 -14.34 -16.21 18.04
CA ILE A 235 -12.87 -16.07 18.09
C ILE A 235 -12.41 -14.64 17.85
N ASN A 236 -13.17 -13.84 17.08
CA ASN A 236 -12.80 -12.46 16.80
C ASN A 236 -12.92 -11.59 18.06
N THR A 237 -11.92 -10.73 18.25
CA THR A 237 -11.78 -9.78 19.34
C THR A 237 -11.66 -8.36 18.80
N ASN A 238 -11.52 -7.35 19.67
CA ASN A 238 -11.21 -5.98 19.23
C ASN A 238 -9.69 -5.80 18.91
N THR A 239 -9.00 -6.90 18.59
CA THR A 239 -7.56 -6.96 18.29
C THR A 239 -7.35 -7.65 16.93
N HIS A 240 -6.11 -7.96 16.54
CA HIS A 240 -5.84 -8.67 15.29
C HIS A 240 -6.05 -10.18 15.45
N ASP A 241 -7.07 -10.71 14.78
CA ASP A 241 -7.38 -12.14 14.69
C ASP A 241 -7.35 -12.60 13.22
N ALA A 242 -6.30 -13.34 12.85
CA ALA A 242 -6.05 -13.76 11.47
C ALA A 242 -6.27 -15.26 11.26
N ALA A 243 -6.74 -15.64 10.08
CA ALA A 243 -6.71 -17.01 9.61
C ALA A 243 -5.26 -17.44 9.34
N ILE A 244 -4.86 -18.62 9.83
CA ILE A 244 -3.51 -19.19 9.59
C ILE A 244 -3.62 -20.57 8.98
N ALA A 245 -4.41 -21.45 9.60
CA ALA A 245 -4.59 -22.82 9.17
C ALA A 245 -5.99 -23.32 9.52
N ILE A 246 -6.40 -24.41 8.88
CA ILE A 246 -7.60 -25.16 9.24
C ILE A 246 -7.24 -26.64 9.25
N SER A 247 -7.77 -27.40 10.20
CA SER A 247 -7.63 -28.85 10.17
C SER A 247 -8.29 -29.44 8.91
N PRO A 248 -7.84 -30.61 8.43
CA PRO A 248 -8.40 -31.22 7.21
C PRO A 248 -9.93 -31.40 7.25
N ASP A 249 -10.48 -31.67 8.43
CA ASP A 249 -11.92 -31.84 8.69
C ASP A 249 -12.68 -30.53 8.92
N GLY A 250 -12.01 -29.38 8.88
CA GLY A 250 -12.61 -28.07 9.03
C GLY A 250 -13.04 -27.69 10.46
N GLN A 251 -12.73 -28.51 11.47
CA GLN A 251 -13.24 -28.34 12.83
C GLN A 251 -12.31 -27.57 13.78
N LYS A 252 -11.06 -27.34 13.39
CA LYS A 252 -10.07 -26.61 14.19
C LYS A 252 -9.38 -25.54 13.35
N LEU A 253 -9.19 -24.38 13.98
CA LEU A 253 -8.43 -23.23 13.51
C LEU A 253 -7.14 -23.13 14.33
#